data_AF-A0A7Y4WKR4-F1
#
_entry.id   AF-A0A7Y4WKR4-F1
#
_cell.length_a   1.000
_cell.length_b   1.000
_cell.length_c   1.000
_cell.angle_alpha   90.00
_cell.angle_beta   90.00
_cell.angle_gamma   90.00
#
_symmetry.space_group_name_H-M   'P 1'
#
loop_
_entity.id
_entity.type
_entity.pdbx_description
1 polymer ?
#
loop_
_entity_poly.entity_id
_entity_poly.type
_entity_poly.pdbx_seq_one_letter_code
_entity_poly.pdbx_strand_id
1 'polypeptide(L)'
;ALAPTRAGRFAGVDGLTRARDVAGVAGAWIEEPGRELGSPEIETRPLGFLWAEAPDQSELEQRLRAARAALEVRVACRQRVA
;
A
#
# COMPACT_ATOMS: atom_id res chain seq x y z
N ALA A 1 -4.38 5.67 1.79
CA ALA A 1 -3.28 4.95 2.48
C ALA A 1 -3.34 3.46 2.11
N LEU A 2 -2.21 2.76 2.18
CA LEU A 2 -2.16 1.30 2.09
C LEU A 2 -2.36 0.69 3.47
N ALA A 3 -3.36 -0.17 3.59
CA ALA A 3 -3.69 -0.86 4.83
C ALA A 3 -3.22 -2.33 4.77
N PRO A 4 -2.93 -2.96 5.93
CA PRO A 4 -2.74 -4.40 6.00
C PRO A 4 -3.97 -5.14 5.46
N THR A 5 -3.75 -6.16 4.64
CA THR A 5 -4.85 -7.02 4.13
C THR A 5 -5.04 -8.27 4.98
N ARG A 6 -4.02 -8.66 5.76
CA ARG A 6 -4.03 -9.81 6.67
C ARG A 6 -2.89 -9.73 7.68
N ALA A 7 -3.01 -10.51 8.75
CA ALA A 7 -1.94 -10.71 9.72
C ALA A 7 -0.74 -11.47 9.12
N GLY A 8 0.44 -11.28 9.72
CA GLY A 8 1.69 -11.93 9.34
C GLY A 8 2.86 -10.95 9.28
N ARG A 9 3.93 -11.31 8.59
CA ARG A 9 5.10 -10.43 8.46
C ARG A 9 5.01 -9.64 7.16
N PHE A 10 5.01 -8.31 7.24
CA PHE A 10 5.01 -7.47 6.05
C PHE A 10 6.23 -7.77 5.16
N ALA A 11 5.99 -8.09 3.90
CA ALA A 11 7.03 -8.53 2.96
C ALA A 11 7.27 -7.52 1.81
N GLY A 12 6.59 -6.37 1.85
CA GLY A 12 6.71 -5.30 0.87
C GLY A 12 5.43 -5.11 0.03
N VAL A 13 5.55 -4.26 -0.98
CA VAL A 13 4.46 -3.92 -1.92
C VAL A 13 4.96 -4.08 -3.34
N ASP A 14 4.22 -4.81 -4.16
CA ASP A 14 4.50 -4.96 -5.58
C ASP A 14 3.70 -3.96 -6.42
N GLY A 15 4.15 -3.71 -7.65
CA GLY A 15 3.49 -2.80 -8.58
C GLY A 15 3.78 -1.31 -8.35
N LEU A 16 4.76 -0.97 -7.50
CA LEU A 16 5.12 0.41 -7.18
C LEU A 16 5.49 1.24 -8.42
N THR A 17 6.23 0.66 -9.38
CA THR A 17 6.54 1.32 -10.66
C THR A 17 5.27 1.66 -11.43
N ARG A 18 4.39 0.67 -11.66
CA ARG A 18 3.11 0.86 -12.35
C ARG A 18 2.23 1.91 -11.67
N ALA A 19 2.22 1.95 -10.33
CA ALA A 19 1.49 2.95 -9.58
C ALA A 19 2.06 4.36 -9.77
N ARG A 20 3.39 4.50 -9.87
CA ARG A 20 4.06 5.79 -10.14
C ARG A 20 3.87 6.25 -11.58
N ASP A 21 3.66 5.33 -12.51
CA ASP A 21 3.41 5.65 -13.93
C ASP A 21 1.98 6.18 -14.17
N VAL A 22 1.09 6.12 -13.18
CA VAL A 22 -0.24 6.75 -13.27
C VAL A 22 -0.09 8.27 -13.32
N ALA A 23 -0.67 8.88 -14.35
CA ALA A 23 -0.60 10.32 -14.56
C ALA A 23 -1.03 11.11 -13.31
N GLY A 24 -0.19 12.06 -12.90
CA GLY A 24 -0.44 12.91 -11.74
C GLY A 24 -0.09 12.30 -10.39
N VAL A 25 0.47 11.09 -10.32
CA VAL A 25 1.04 10.57 -9.07
C VAL A 25 2.33 11.33 -8.76
N ALA A 26 2.32 12.06 -7.64
CA ALA A 26 3.43 12.89 -7.19
C ALA A 26 4.45 12.08 -6.37
N GLY A 27 4.02 10.98 -5.75
CA GLY A 27 4.93 10.15 -4.98
C GLY A 27 4.28 9.00 -4.24
N ALA A 28 5.15 8.18 -3.65
CA ALA A 28 4.74 7.06 -2.80
C ALA A 28 5.81 6.81 -1.73
N TRP A 29 5.36 6.63 -0.49
CA TRP A 29 6.17 6.13 0.62
C TRP A 29 5.61 4.77 1.04
N ILE A 30 6.50 3.80 1.22
CA ILE A 30 6.14 2.45 1.64
C ILE A 30 6.99 2.13 2.88
N GLU A 31 6.36 1.49 3.85
CA GLU A 31 7.02 0.98 5.04
C GLU A 31 8.13 -0.01 4.67
N GLU A 32 9.12 -0.19 5.54
CA GLU A 32 10.15 -1.20 5.31
C GLU A 32 9.62 -2.63 5.58
N PRO A 33 9.99 -3.63 4.75
CA PRO A 33 9.65 -5.02 5.02
C PRO A 33 10.19 -5.50 6.37
N GLY A 34 9.44 -6.40 7.01
CA GLY A 34 9.86 -7.11 8.21
C GLY A 34 9.06 -6.76 9.47
N ARG A 35 8.21 -5.74 9.41
CA ARG A 35 7.23 -5.42 10.45
C ARG A 35 6.23 -6.55 10.66
N GLU A 36 5.98 -6.92 11.91
CA GLU A 36 4.90 -7.83 12.27
C GLU A 36 3.55 -7.10 12.22
N LEU A 37 2.59 -7.68 11.51
CA LEU A 37 1.23 -7.16 11.32
C LEU A 37 0.25 -8.00 12.15
N GLY A 38 -0.51 -7.31 12.99
CA GLY A 38 -1.64 -7.89 13.70
C GLY A 38 -2.83 -8.15 12.77
N SER A 39 -3.95 -8.55 13.35
CA SER A 39 -5.22 -8.62 12.63
C SER A 39 -5.55 -7.26 12.00
N PRO A 40 -6.01 -7.20 10.73
CA PRO A 40 -6.34 -5.93 10.07
C PRO A 40 -7.35 -5.06 10.82
N GLU A 41 -8.22 -5.68 11.61
CA GLU A 41 -9.21 -4.98 12.45
C GLU A 41 -8.61 -4.22 13.64
N ILE A 42 -7.39 -4.58 14.03
CA ILE A 42 -6.67 -3.99 15.17
C ILE A 42 -5.51 -3.11 14.68
N GLU A 43 -4.94 -3.45 13.52
CA GLU A 43 -3.79 -2.74 12.97
C GLU A 43 -4.21 -1.43 12.32
N THR A 44 -3.91 -0.32 12.98
CA THR A 44 -4.28 1.04 12.55
C THR A 44 -3.19 1.75 11.77
N ARG A 45 -1.93 1.28 11.84
CA ARG A 45 -0.81 1.99 11.21
C ARG A 45 -0.67 1.57 9.75
N PRO A 46 -0.70 2.52 8.80
CA PRO A 46 -0.62 2.23 7.38
C PRO A 46 0.75 1.66 6.98
N LEU A 47 0.76 0.89 5.90
CA LEU A 47 1.95 0.32 5.26
C LEU A 47 2.52 1.23 4.16
N GLY A 48 1.83 2.32 3.86
CA GLY A 48 2.27 3.26 2.85
C GLY A 48 1.27 4.37 2.56
N PHE A 49 1.77 5.41 1.89
CA PHE A 49 1.01 6.55 1.42
C PHE A 49 1.27 6.76 -0.07
N LEU A 50 0.23 7.23 -0.75
CA LEU A 50 0.28 7.68 -2.14
C LEU A 50 -0.16 9.14 -2.17
N TRP A 51 0.53 9.92 -2.97
CA TRP A 51 0.19 11.31 -3.24
C TRP A 51 -0.03 11.49 -4.73
N ALA A 52 -1.04 12.28 -5.07
CA ALA A 52 -1.31 12.68 -6.42
C ALA A 52 -1.71 14.16 -6.43
N GLU A 53 -1.51 14.79 -7.57
CA GLU A 53 -1.99 16.12 -7.88
C GLU A 53 -3.06 15.98 -8.96
N ALA A 54 -4.06 16.86 -8.95
CA ALA A 54 -5.09 16.96 -9.99
C ALA A 54 -5.77 18.33 -9.91
N PRO A 55 -6.37 18.83 -11.01
CA PRO A 55 -7.06 20.12 -11.03
C PRO A 55 -8.34 20.13 -10.18
N ASP A 56 -8.96 18.97 -9.96
CA ASP A 56 -10.15 18.85 -9.11
C ASP A 56 -10.17 17.54 -8.31
N GLN A 57 -11.09 17.48 -7.35
CA GLN A 57 -11.22 16.35 -6.43
C GLN A 57 -11.62 15.04 -7.14
N SER A 58 -12.47 15.10 -8.17
CA SER A 58 -12.93 13.90 -8.87
C SER A 58 -11.77 13.23 -9.59
N GLU A 59 -10.94 14.03 -10.28
CA GLU A 59 -9.76 13.54 -10.97
C GLU A 59 -8.69 13.06 -9.98
N LEU A 60 -8.51 13.77 -8.86
CA LEU A 60 -7.60 13.34 -7.78
C LEU A 60 -7.96 11.94 -7.27
N GLU A 61 -9.24 11.71 -6.96
CA GLU A 61 -9.71 10.42 -6.48
C GLU A 61 -9.56 9.33 -7.52
N GLN A 62 -9.81 9.61 -8.80
CA GLN A 62 -9.61 8.65 -9.88
C GLN A 62 -8.14 8.25 -10.01
N ARG A 63 -7.22 9.22 -10.01
CA ARG A 63 -5.76 8.99 -10.07
C ARG A 63 -5.29 8.14 -8.88
N LEU A 64 -5.72 8.49 -7.66
CA LEU A 64 -5.38 7.73 -6.45
C LEU A 64 -5.96 6.31 -6.48
N ARG A 65 -7.20 6.12 -6.96
CA ARG A 65 -7.81 4.78 -7.11
C ARG A 65 -7.06 3.94 -8.14
N ALA A 66 -6.71 4.51 -9.28
CA ALA A 66 -5.95 3.83 -10.33
C ALA A 66 -4.56 3.42 -9.84
N ALA A 67 -3.84 4.35 -9.19
CA ALA A 67 -2.53 4.05 -8.59
C ALA A 67 -2.63 2.98 -7.51
N ARG A 68 -3.64 3.05 -6.64
CA ARG A 68 -3.89 2.05 -5.60
C ARG A 68 -4.24 0.67 -6.17
N ALA A 69 -4.95 0.60 -7.30
CA ALA A 69 -5.32 -0.65 -7.95
C ALA A 69 -4.10 -1.38 -8.54
N ALA A 70 -3.03 -0.66 -8.87
CA ALA A 70 -1.78 -1.25 -9.32
C ALA A 70 -0.93 -1.88 -8.21
N LEU A 71 -1.29 -1.66 -6.93
CA LEU A 71 -0.49 -2.08 -5.77
C LEU A 71 -1.03 -3.33 -5.11
N GLU A 72 -0.11 -4.23 -4.77
CA GLU A 72 -0.39 -5.45 -4.01
C GLU A 72 0.47 -5.53 -2.75
N VAL A 73 -0.17 -5.67 -1.59
CA VAL A 73 0.52 -5.82 -0.29
C VAL A 73 0.89 -7.28 -0.08
N ARG A 74 2.19 -7.56 0.02
CA ARG A 74 2.70 -8.89 0.33
C ARG A 74 2.89 -9.07 1.84
N VAL A 75 2.41 -10.18 2.35
CA VAL A 75 2.55 -10.58 3.76
C VAL A 75 3.07 -12.02 3.80
N ALA A 76 4.20 -12.29 4.44
CA ALA A 76 4.65 -13.66 4.66
C ALA A 76 3.83 -14.30 5.79
N CYS A 77 3.44 -15.56 5.62
CA CYS A 77 2.80 -16.32 6.68
C CYS A 77 3.83 -16.60 7.77
N ARG A 78 3.46 -16.48 9.06
CA ARG A 78 4.34 -16.95 10.15
C ARG A 78 4.56 -18.44 9.94
N GLN A 79 5.80 -18.85 9.69
CA GLN A 79 6.14 -20.26 9.81
C GLN A 79 5.91 -20.64 11.27
N ARG A 80 5.04 -21.64 11.51
CA ARG A 80 4.98 -22.31 12.80
C ARG A 80 6.34 -22.97 12.99
N VAL A 81 7.15 -22.41 13.88
CA VAL A 81 8.28 -23.17 14.44
C VAL A 81 7.64 -24.27 15.27
N ALA A 82 7.83 -25.52 14.82
CA ALA A 82 7.39 -26.72 15.50
C ALA A 82 8.20 -26.95 16.79
#